data_AF-A0A9N9ND05-F1
#
_entry.id   AF-A0A9N9ND05-F1
#
_cell.length_a   1.000
_cell.length_b   1.000
_cell.length_c   1.000
_cell.angle_alpha   90.00
_cell.angle_beta   90.00
_cell.angle_gamma   90.00
#
_symmetry.space_group_name_H-M   'P 1'
#
loop_
_entity.id
_entity.type
_entity.pdbx_description
1 polymer ?
#
loop_
_entity_poly.entity_id
_entity_poly.type
_entity_poly.pdbx_seq_one_letter_code
_entity_poly.pdbx_strand_id
1 'polypeptide(L)'
;SLEYHKESLLDEPFLTLKELHLYIDDFEDHSINAVTHHHHQSNEILAPIRRLTMKLYNVSPEPLISLLSSHFTTLQEISLHIVFELTPIPMENLRKLVKNNAEFKKLMLYTIQGRRTFVGEVLEKFKDGGELPDVECWWIPDLV
;
A
#
# COMPACT_ATOMS: atom_id res chain seq x y z
N SER A 1 22.18 23.05 2.12
CA SER A 1 22.78 21.71 2.02
C SER A 1 22.00 20.80 2.96
N LEU A 2 21.60 19.62 2.52
CA LEU A 2 21.08 18.60 3.42
C LEU A 2 22.27 17.82 3.97
N GLU A 3 22.59 18.00 5.25
CA GLU A 3 23.55 17.15 5.95
C GLU A 3 22.80 15.93 6.49
N TYR A 4 23.19 14.75 5.99
CA TYR A 4 22.64 13.46 6.39
C TYR A 4 23.47 12.92 7.56
N HIS A 5 22.93 13.02 8.78
CA HIS A 5 23.49 12.33 9.93
C HIS A 5 23.22 10.82 9.79
N LYS A 6 24.30 10.09 9.51
CA LYS A 6 24.34 8.65 9.32
C LYS A 6 24.34 7.97 10.69
N GLU A 7 23.17 7.64 11.21
CA GLU A 7 23.03 6.74 12.36
C GLU A 7 22.27 5.47 11.95
N SER A 8 22.95 4.34 12.12
CA SER A 8 22.51 2.95 11.94
C SER A 8 22.47 2.39 10.51
N LEU A 9 23.12 1.24 10.33
CA LEU A 9 23.14 0.37 9.14
C LEU A 9 21.75 -0.23 8.88
N LEU A 10 20.80 0.59 8.43
CA LEU A 10 19.48 0.19 7.96
C LEU A 10 19.35 0.52 6.48
N ASP A 11 20.13 -0.16 5.63
CA ASP A 11 20.01 -0.05 4.17
C ASP A 11 18.82 -0.90 3.62
N GLU A 12 18.19 -1.74 4.44
CA GLU A 12 17.12 -2.68 4.04
C GLU A 12 15.75 -2.06 3.67
N PRO A 13 15.16 -1.08 4.38
CA PRO A 13 13.84 -0.58 4.02
C PRO A 13 13.83 0.11 2.65
N PHE A 14 14.97 0.66 2.23
CA PHE A 14 15.13 1.25 0.91
C PHE A 14 15.33 0.19 -0.18
N LEU A 15 15.86 -1.00 0.14
CA LEU A 15 15.97 -2.11 -0.80
C LEU A 15 14.59 -2.65 -1.18
N THR A 16 13.67 -2.86 -0.24
CA THR A 16 12.31 -3.29 -0.61
C THR A 16 11.51 -2.18 -1.29
N LEU A 17 11.69 -0.91 -0.92
CA LEU A 17 11.10 0.20 -1.69
C LEU A 17 11.69 0.29 -3.11
N LYS A 18 12.97 -0.05 -3.28
CA LYS A 18 13.65 -0.15 -4.58
C LYS A 18 13.20 -1.37 -5.37
N GLU A 19 12.99 -2.52 -4.74
CA GLU A 19 12.39 -3.72 -5.36
C GLU A 19 10.95 -3.46 -5.77
N LEU A 20 10.17 -2.75 -4.93
CA LEU A 20 8.86 -2.24 -5.28
C LEU A 20 8.91 -1.33 -6.50
N HIS A 21 9.88 -0.41 -6.55
CA HIS A 21 10.08 0.47 -7.70
C HIS A 21 10.42 -0.32 -8.97
N LEU A 22 11.32 -1.30 -8.89
CA LEU A 22 11.67 -2.18 -10.01
C LEU A 22 10.47 -3.02 -10.49
N TYR A 23 9.65 -3.53 -9.56
CA TYR A 23 8.45 -4.30 -9.89
C TYR A 23 7.35 -3.43 -10.53
N ILE A 24 7.28 -2.15 -10.18
CA ILE A 24 6.35 -1.18 -10.76
C ILE A 24 6.81 -0.77 -12.16
N ASP A 25 8.11 -0.55 -12.36
CA ASP A 25 8.68 -0.17 -13.66
C ASP A 25 8.55 -1.30 -14.70
N ASP A 26 8.68 -2.57 -14.28
CA ASP A 26 8.46 -3.75 -15.14
C ASP A 26 6.99 -3.93 -15.56
N PHE A 27 6.03 -3.23 -14.94
CA PHE A 27 4.61 -3.31 -15.28
C PHE A 27 4.21 -2.43 -16.48
N GLU A 28 5.04 -1.42 -16.81
CA GLU A 28 4.80 -0.52 -17.95
C GLU A 28 5.27 -1.11 -19.29
N ASP A 29 6.11 -2.15 -19.27
CA ASP A 29 6.65 -2.79 -20.47
C ASP A 29 6.06 -4.20 -20.65
N HIS A 30 5.18 -4.37 -21.65
CA HIS A 30 4.50 -5.63 -21.91
C HIS A 30 5.48 -6.76 -22.26
N SER A 31 5.80 -7.64 -21.30
CA SER A 31 6.38 -8.96 -21.58
C SER A 31 6.30 -9.86 -20.35
N ILE A 32 5.44 -10.88 -20.43
CA ILE A 32 5.43 -12.04 -19.54
C ILE A 32 6.82 -12.69 -19.57
N ASN A 33 7.65 -12.36 -18.59
CA ASN A 33 8.71 -13.23 -18.12
C ASN A 33 8.73 -13.06 -16.61
N ALA A 34 8.02 -13.97 -15.95
CA ALA A 34 8.18 -14.23 -14.54
C ALA A 34 9.67 -14.35 -14.26
N VAL A 35 10.27 -13.29 -13.71
CA VAL A 35 11.62 -13.38 -13.19
C VAL A 35 11.51 -14.30 -11.99
N THR A 36 11.97 -15.53 -12.21
CA THR A 36 12.34 -16.50 -11.20
C THR A 36 13.32 -15.85 -10.24
N HIS A 37 12.81 -15.13 -9.25
CA HIS A 37 13.56 -14.76 -8.07
C HIS A 37 13.03 -15.56 -6.89
N HIS A 38 13.76 -16.63 -6.64
CA HIS A 38 13.99 -17.29 -5.36
C HIS A 38 12.88 -17.17 -4.32
N HIS A 39 12.30 -18.33 -4.02
CA HIS A 39 11.91 -18.72 -2.67
C HIS A 39 13.04 -18.40 -1.68
N HIS A 40 13.10 -17.17 -1.19
CA HIS A 40 13.52 -16.93 0.17
C HIS A 40 12.28 -16.53 0.95
N GLN A 41 11.82 -17.49 1.75
CA GLN A 41 11.10 -17.26 2.99
C GLN A 41 11.98 -16.44 3.94
N SER A 42 12.41 -15.24 3.57
CA SER A 42 12.91 -14.31 4.56
C SER A 42 11.69 -13.67 5.21
N ASN A 43 11.38 -14.14 6.41
CA ASN A 43 10.66 -13.38 7.43
C ASN A 43 11.51 -12.17 7.87
N GLU A 44 12.18 -11.49 6.94
CA GLU A 44 12.89 -10.25 7.19
C GLU A 44 11.82 -9.19 7.38
N ILE A 45 11.50 -9.00 8.66
CA ILE A 45 10.71 -7.88 9.12
C ILE A 45 11.50 -6.64 8.71
N LEU A 46 11.10 -6.07 7.58
CA LEU A 46 11.48 -4.73 7.19
C LEU A 46 11.21 -3.83 8.39
N ALA A 47 12.23 -3.09 8.81
CA ALA A 47 12.15 -2.17 9.95
C ALA A 47 10.78 -1.46 9.98
N PRO A 48 10.17 -1.30 11.17
CA PRO A 48 8.72 -1.13 11.27
C PRO A 48 8.21 0.08 10.49
N ILE A 49 7.57 -0.15 9.33
CA ILE A 49 6.91 0.91 8.58
C ILE A 49 5.58 1.18 9.26
N ARG A 50 5.53 2.19 10.13
CA ARG A 50 4.31 2.53 10.86
C ARG A 50 3.30 3.30 10.01
N ARG A 51 3.76 4.09 9.03
CA ARG A 51 2.90 4.94 8.20
C ARG A 51 3.36 4.93 6.76
N LEU A 52 2.43 4.76 5.83
CA LEU A 52 2.69 4.75 4.39
C LEU A 52 1.69 5.64 3.66
N THR A 53 2.16 6.48 2.75
CA THR A 53 1.30 7.27 1.85
C THR A 53 1.78 7.07 0.42
N MET A 54 0.87 6.68 -0.46
CA MET A 54 1.20 6.39 -1.85
C MET A 54 0.20 7.04 -2.79
N LYS A 55 0.71 7.51 -3.93
CA LYS A 55 -0.10 8.02 -5.03
C LYS A 55 0.15 7.15 -6.25
N LEU A 56 -0.91 6.54 -6.75
CA LEU A 56 -0.92 5.63 -7.88
C LEU A 56 -1.64 6.34 -9.01
N TYR A 57 -0.91 6.62 -10.09
CA TYR A 57 -1.42 7.29 -11.27
C TYR A 57 -1.39 6.30 -12.41
N ASN A 58 -2.55 6.03 -13.03
CA ASN A 58 -2.62 5.18 -14.23
C ASN A 58 -2.02 3.76 -14.06
N VAL A 59 -2.05 3.21 -12.84
CA VAL A 59 -1.54 1.86 -12.54
C VAL A 59 -2.56 1.09 -11.70
N SER A 60 -2.56 -0.24 -11.83
CA SER A 60 -3.40 -1.09 -10.98
C SER A 60 -2.89 -1.05 -9.53
N PRO A 61 -3.77 -0.81 -8.54
CA PRO A 61 -3.38 -0.88 -7.13
C PRO A 61 -3.18 -2.32 -6.63
N GLU A 62 -3.59 -3.33 -7.40
CA GLU A 62 -3.67 -4.71 -6.91
C GLU A 62 -2.33 -5.35 -6.56
N PRO A 63 -1.30 -5.31 -7.44
CA PRO A 63 0.00 -5.91 -7.15
C PRO A 63 0.63 -5.29 -5.89
N LEU A 64 0.53 -3.97 -5.77
CA LEU A 64 1.04 -3.25 -4.62
C LEU A 64 0.34 -3.67 -3.33
N ILE A 65 -1.00 -3.66 -3.28
CA ILE A 65 -1.73 -4.04 -2.07
C ILE A 65 -1.42 -5.49 -1.70
N SER A 66 -1.30 -6.38 -2.68
CA SER A 66 -0.92 -7.79 -2.46
C SER A 66 0.46 -7.91 -1.80
N LEU A 67 1.46 -7.20 -2.33
CA LEU A 67 2.81 -7.16 -1.77
C LEU A 67 2.80 -6.56 -0.36
N LEU A 68 2.12 -5.42 -0.17
CA LEU A 68 2.03 -4.79 1.14
C LEU A 68 1.43 -5.75 2.18
N SER A 69 0.37 -6.46 1.81
CA SER A 69 -0.31 -7.42 2.69
C SER A 69 0.56 -8.61 3.06
N SER A 70 1.55 -8.95 2.22
CA SER A 70 2.39 -10.14 2.42
C SER A 70 3.67 -9.84 3.18
N HIS A 71 4.17 -8.61 3.10
CA HIS A 71 5.49 -8.24 3.65
C HIS A 71 5.44 -7.30 4.86
N PHE A 72 4.37 -6.51 5.05
CA PHE A 72 4.27 -5.60 6.20
C PHE A 72 3.35 -6.14 7.28
N THR A 73 3.87 -6.20 8.52
CA THR A 73 3.14 -6.61 9.74
C THR A 73 3.14 -5.56 10.85
N THR A 74 3.76 -4.41 10.60
CA THR A 74 3.98 -3.31 11.57
C THR A 74 3.31 -1.99 11.16
N LEU A 75 2.51 -2.01 10.09
CA LEU A 75 1.81 -0.86 9.54
C LEU A 75 0.67 -0.43 10.46
N GLN A 76 0.72 0.83 10.89
CA GLN A 76 -0.33 1.44 11.71
C GLN A 76 -1.28 2.29 10.87
N GLU A 77 -0.78 2.95 9.82
CA GLU A 77 -1.59 3.82 8.99
C GLU A 77 -1.20 3.73 7.51
N ILE A 78 -2.21 3.72 6.62
CA ILE A 78 -1.99 3.86 5.18
C ILE A 78 -2.90 4.91 4.56
N SER A 79 -2.37 5.66 3.60
CA SER A 79 -3.12 6.55 2.72
C SER A 79 -2.85 6.16 1.27
N LEU A 80 -3.87 5.67 0.58
CA LEU A 80 -3.79 5.29 -0.83
C LEU A 80 -4.55 6.30 -1.67
N HIS A 81 -3.85 6.99 -2.57
CA HIS A 81 -4.41 7.90 -3.54
C HIS A 81 -4.40 7.25 -4.91
N ILE A 82 -5.54 6.76 -5.37
CA ILE A 82 -5.68 5.99 -6.61
C ILE A 82 -6.33 6.90 -7.64
N VAL A 83 -5.50 7.40 -8.54
CA VAL A 83 -5.83 8.38 -9.57
C VAL A 83 -5.98 7.62 -10.90
N PHE A 84 -7.20 7.61 -11.43
CA PHE A 84 -7.64 6.77 -12.55
C PHE A 84 -7.65 5.27 -12.21
N GLU A 85 -8.80 4.78 -11.71
CA GLU A 85 -9.04 3.34 -11.51
C GLU A 85 -9.13 2.62 -12.87
N LEU A 86 -8.00 2.12 -13.36
CA LEU A 86 -7.96 1.19 -14.50
C LEU A 86 -8.55 -0.17 -14.13
N THR A 87 -8.47 -0.53 -12.86
CA THR A 87 -8.91 -1.81 -12.30
C THR A 87 -9.59 -1.59 -10.95
N PRO A 88 -10.57 -2.43 -10.58
CA PRO A 88 -11.18 -2.39 -9.25
C PRO A 88 -10.13 -2.60 -8.16
N ILE A 89 -10.28 -1.92 -7.04
CA ILE A 89 -9.40 -2.14 -5.89
C ILE A 89 -9.67 -3.54 -5.31
N PRO A 90 -8.63 -4.36 -5.05
CA PRO A 90 -8.81 -5.69 -4.47
C PRO A 90 -9.15 -5.59 -2.97
N MET A 91 -10.44 -5.52 -2.67
CA MET A 91 -10.95 -5.39 -1.30
C MET A 91 -10.42 -6.49 -0.37
N GLU A 92 -10.35 -7.73 -0.84
CA GLU A 92 -9.82 -8.85 -0.03
C GLU A 92 -8.35 -8.66 0.35
N ASN A 93 -7.51 -8.18 -0.58
CA ASN A 93 -6.10 -7.92 -0.28
C ASN A 93 -5.95 -6.73 0.69
N LEU A 94 -6.81 -5.72 0.59
CA LEU A 94 -6.87 -4.62 1.56
C LEU A 94 -7.26 -5.10 2.95
N ARG A 95 -8.27 -5.99 3.04
CA ARG A 95 -8.66 -6.61 4.33
C ARG A 95 -7.52 -7.44 4.89
N LYS A 96 -6.85 -8.22 4.04
CA LYS A 96 -5.67 -9.01 4.43
C LYS A 96 -4.55 -8.12 4.95
N LEU A 97 -4.28 -6.98 4.31
CA LEU A 97 -3.33 -5.99 4.80
C LEU A 97 -3.68 -5.53 6.22
N VAL A 98 -4.94 -5.14 6.45
CA VAL A 98 -5.39 -4.72 7.80
C VAL A 98 -5.23 -5.87 8.80
N LYS A 99 -5.63 -7.10 8.45
CA LYS A 99 -5.52 -8.28 9.35
C LYS A 99 -4.09 -8.63 9.71
N ASN A 100 -3.16 -8.49 8.76
CA ASN A 100 -1.77 -8.88 8.97
C ASN A 100 -0.99 -7.86 9.80
N ASN A 101 -1.58 -6.70 10.10
CA ASN A 101 -0.97 -5.63 10.86
C ASN A 101 -1.74 -5.42 12.17
N ALA A 102 -1.26 -5.99 13.28
CA ALA A 102 -1.98 -6.00 14.56
C ALA A 102 -2.21 -4.60 15.16
N GLU A 103 -1.36 -3.62 14.84
CA GLU A 103 -1.47 -2.24 15.32
C GLU A 103 -2.10 -1.27 14.29
N PHE A 104 -2.80 -1.80 13.28
CA PHE A 104 -3.40 -0.99 12.23
C PHE A 104 -4.55 -0.13 12.77
N LYS A 105 -4.41 1.19 12.65
CA LYS A 105 -5.32 2.20 13.23
C LYS A 105 -6.12 2.95 12.18
N LYS A 106 -5.57 3.10 10.97
CA LYS A 106 -6.15 3.99 9.96
C LYS A 106 -5.86 3.58 8.54
N LEU A 107 -6.90 3.45 7.74
CA LEU A 107 -6.81 3.38 6.28
C LEU A 107 -7.55 4.59 5.70
N MET A 108 -6.91 5.33 4.82
CA MET A 108 -7.54 6.35 3.98
C MET A 108 -7.45 5.92 2.53
N LEU A 109 -8.58 5.94 1.86
CA LEU A 109 -8.70 5.58 0.45
C LEU A 109 -9.26 6.78 -0.31
N TYR A 110 -8.46 7.34 -1.21
CA TYR A 110 -8.86 8.40 -2.12
C TYR A 110 -8.98 7.79 -3.52
N THR A 111 -10.20 7.78 -4.06
CA THR A 111 -10.46 7.36 -5.45
C THR A 111 -11.20 8.46 -6.20
N ILE A 112 -11.46 8.23 -7.49
CA ILE A 112 -12.33 9.09 -8.30
C ILE A 112 -13.74 9.26 -7.72
N GLN A 113 -14.20 8.31 -6.92
CA GLN A 113 -15.51 8.38 -6.25
C GLN A 113 -15.47 9.23 -4.99
N GLY A 114 -14.28 9.55 -4.48
CA GLY A 114 -14.09 10.35 -3.29
C GLY A 114 -13.24 9.71 -2.21
N ARG A 115 -13.17 10.40 -1.07
CA ARG A 115 -12.43 9.96 0.11
C ARG A 115 -13.28 9.05 0.99
N ARG A 116 -12.69 7.93 1.41
CA ARG A 116 -13.19 7.04 2.45
C ARG A 116 -12.18 6.90 3.57
N THR A 117 -12.65 6.99 4.81
CA THR A 117 -11.82 6.91 6.02
C THR A 117 -12.24 5.71 6.85
N PHE A 118 -11.29 4.85 7.17
CA PHE A 118 -11.48 3.66 8.00
C PHE A 118 -10.70 3.85 9.30
N VAL A 119 -11.42 4.07 10.40
CA VAL A 119 -10.86 4.26 11.75
C VAL A 119 -11.78 3.62 12.79
N GLY A 120 -11.19 3.15 13.90
CA GLY A 120 -11.95 2.57 15.01
C GLY A 120 -12.87 1.44 14.56
N GLU A 121 -14.15 1.49 14.95
CA GLU A 121 -15.14 0.45 14.65
C GLU A 121 -15.35 0.22 13.14
N VAL A 122 -15.22 1.25 12.31
CA VAL A 122 -15.36 1.13 10.85
C VAL A 122 -14.24 0.26 10.28
N LEU A 123 -13.02 0.45 10.77
CA LEU A 123 -11.87 -0.35 10.35
C LEU A 123 -12.02 -1.81 10.78
N GLU A 124 -12.48 -2.05 12.02
CA GLU A 124 -12.72 -3.40 12.53
C GLU A 124 -13.81 -4.12 11.72
N LYS A 125 -14.94 -3.45 11.44
CA LYS A 125 -15.99 -4.02 10.58
C LYS A 125 -15.46 -4.34 9.19
N PHE A 126 -14.70 -3.43 8.58
CA PHE A 126 -14.11 -3.64 7.26
C PHE A 126 -13.17 -4.85 7.25
N LYS A 127 -12.31 -4.99 8.27
CA LYS A 127 -11.43 -6.15 8.47
C LYS A 127 -12.22 -7.46 8.40
N ASP A 128 -13.40 -7.51 9.00
CA ASP A 128 -14.22 -8.72 9.09
C ASP A 128 -15.23 -8.90 7.95
N GLY A 129 -15.02 -8.21 6.82
CA GLY A 129 -15.88 -8.36 5.63
C GLY A 129 -17.01 -7.35 5.53
N GLY A 130 -17.04 -6.36 6.42
CA GLY A 130 -17.99 -5.26 6.38
C GLY A 130 -17.92 -4.43 5.10
N GLU A 131 -18.99 -3.67 4.90
CA GLU A 131 -19.16 -2.78 3.75
C GLU A 131 -18.18 -1.60 3.78
N LEU A 132 -18.03 -0.95 2.62
CA LEU A 132 -17.25 0.28 2.52
C LEU A 132 -17.98 1.41 3.26
N PRO A 133 -17.25 2.26 4.01
CA PRO A 133 -17.84 3.46 4.58
C PRO A 133 -18.30 4.41 3.48
N ASP A 134 -19.25 5.26 3.86
CA ASP A 134 -19.75 6.31 2.99
C ASP A 134 -18.62 7.24 2.52
N VAL A 135 -18.82 7.81 1.34
CA VAL A 135 -17.91 8.81 0.79
C VAL A 135 -18.06 10.11 1.58
N GLU A 136 -16.97 10.59 2.19
CA GLU A 136 -17.00 11.78 3.03
C GLU A 136 -16.89 13.09 2.20
N CYS A 137 -16.21 13.06 1.05
CA CYS A 137 -16.02 14.20 0.15
C CYS A 137 -15.78 13.68 -1.27
N TRP A 138 -16.33 14.37 -2.29
CA TRP A 138 -15.89 14.20 -3.68
C TRP A 138 -14.42 14.62 -3.74
N TRP A 139 -13.58 13.69 -4.18
CA TRP A 139 -12.18 13.98 -4.42
C TRP A 139 -12.13 14.90 -5.64
N ILE A 140 -11.59 16.10 -5.47
CA ILE A 140 -11.27 16.99 -6.58
C ILE A 140 -9.77 16.84 -6.84
N PRO A 141 -9.38 16.10 -7.89
CA PRO A 141 -8.01 16.05 -8.35
C PRO A 141 -7.62 17.26 -9.18
N ASP A 142 -8.02 18.47 -8.81
CA ASP A 142 -7.61 19.70 -9.51
C ASP A 142 -6.17 20.10 -9.17
N LEU A 143 -5.27 19.15 -9.37
CA LEU A 143 -4.18 19.30 -10.33
C LEU A 143 -4.40 18.20 -11.39
N VAL A 144 -5.23 18.54 -12.38
CA VAL A 144 -5.27 17.90 -13.71
C VAL A 144 -3.88 17.87 -14.31
#